data_AF-A0A1G1GP87-F1
#
_entry.id   AF-A0A1G1GP87-F1
#
_cell.length_a   1.000
_cell.length_b   1.000
_cell.length_c   1.000
_cell.angle_alpha   90.00
_cell.angle_beta   90.00
_cell.angle_gamma   90.00
#
_symmetry.space_group_name_H-M   'P 1'
#
loop_
_entity.id
_entity.type
_entity.pdbx_description
1 polymer ?
#
loop_
_entity_poly.entity_id
_entity_poly.type
_entity_poly.pdbx_seq_one_letter_code
_entity_poly.pdbx_strand_id
1 'polypeptide(L)'
;MKNNCSFTQELSPKQVFEIDACTQCGECLKHCPVQDVTGKVTVSPPEKIRMFREFIRSTEGLKATLFGPREVDRKKLEDFTKAVYECTTCGACGQNCPVGIFTQRLWPMLRKEMVRRGLGPIGVQKNLPLVVRNSGNPYDKPAPERYKPWFPENVTTADRSEIAYYAGCTGAYEARPMVRGDVLMLHAIGEPFTMLPPEEEVCCGFPLFITGQHDLLQQLVTRLVEGYKARGVRTLICSCPCCVNIMSRDWPLFYGAQLPFKIRHITQYVADAIASGKLKLKKELRERVIYHDPCYLTRGVGVIEEPRTVLNGIPGVTVLEFERNRLKSRCCGSGGAARKVFHENAIAMGRLTIDEAVAKKADRLILACPACYAKVNEAMQGHKNQIRITDIMELVSGLI
;
A
#
# COMPACT_ATOMS: atom_id res chain seq x y z
N MET A 1 35.45 -7.13 -0.15
CA MET A 1 34.63 -6.22 0.68
C MET A 1 34.42 -6.90 2.03
N LYS A 2 34.77 -6.24 3.14
CA LYS A 2 34.63 -6.81 4.50
C LYS A 2 33.14 -6.98 4.84
N ASN A 3 32.54 -8.11 4.47
CA ASN A 3 31.12 -8.42 4.65
C ASN A 3 30.80 -9.02 6.03
N ASN A 4 31.42 -8.50 7.10
CA ASN A 4 31.24 -8.95 8.49
C ASN A 4 30.04 -8.30 9.19
N CYS A 5 29.02 -7.88 8.44
CA CYS A 5 27.82 -7.34 9.08
C CYS A 5 26.82 -8.45 9.36
N SER A 6 26.30 -8.47 10.58
CA SER A 6 25.20 -9.35 11.00
C SER A 6 23.96 -9.13 10.10
N PHE A 7 23.29 -10.22 9.74
CA PHE A 7 21.97 -10.30 9.11
C PHE A 7 20.83 -9.94 10.08
N THR A 8 21.06 -9.99 11.38
CA THR A 8 20.06 -9.65 12.41
C THR A 8 20.17 -8.21 12.92
N GLN A 9 21.24 -7.48 12.61
CA GLN A 9 21.49 -6.11 13.08
C GLN A 9 20.31 -5.14 12.90
N GLU A 10 19.62 -5.20 11.75
CA GLU A 10 18.50 -4.31 11.42
C GLU A 10 17.12 -4.92 11.74
N LEU A 11 17.09 -6.09 12.38
CA LEU A 11 15.88 -6.81 12.72
C LEU A 11 15.57 -6.67 14.21
N SER A 12 14.30 -6.42 14.52
CA SER A 12 13.83 -6.52 15.90
C SER A 12 13.90 -7.96 16.41
N PRO A 13 13.99 -8.18 17.74
CA PRO A 13 13.92 -9.53 18.31
C PRO A 13 12.70 -10.31 17.84
N LYS A 14 11.53 -9.65 17.74
CA LYS A 14 10.30 -10.23 17.19
C LYS A 14 10.51 -10.79 15.78
N GLN A 15 11.19 -10.06 14.90
CA GLN A 15 11.42 -10.49 13.52
C GLN A 15 12.39 -11.67 13.44
N VAL A 16 13.41 -11.70 14.29
CA VAL A 16 14.31 -12.85 14.40
C VAL A 16 13.54 -14.09 14.85
N PHE A 17 12.66 -13.96 15.86
CA PHE A 17 11.77 -15.05 16.28
C PHE A 17 10.79 -15.47 15.18
N GLU A 18 10.19 -14.53 14.45
CA GLU A 18 9.32 -14.83 13.31
C GLU A 18 10.03 -15.65 12.22
N ILE A 19 11.30 -15.33 11.95
CA ILE A 19 12.13 -16.08 10.99
C ILE A 19 12.38 -17.51 11.50
N ASP A 20 12.65 -17.72 12.79
CA ASP A 20 12.90 -19.05 13.35
C ASP A 20 11.61 -19.89 13.53
N ALA A 21 10.47 -19.24 13.81
CA ALA A 21 9.18 -19.87 14.05
C ALA A 21 8.55 -20.55 12.81
N CYS A 22 8.97 -20.18 11.58
CA CYS A 22 8.40 -20.78 10.38
C CYS A 22 8.60 -22.30 10.33
N THR A 23 7.50 -23.05 10.24
CA THR A 23 7.45 -24.52 10.16
C THR A 23 7.54 -25.05 8.74
N GLN A 24 7.55 -24.18 7.74
CA GLN A 24 7.53 -24.54 6.31
C GLN A 24 6.31 -25.39 5.88
N CYS A 25 5.20 -25.35 6.65
CA CYS A 25 3.98 -26.12 6.37
C CYS A 25 3.26 -25.81 5.05
N GLY A 26 3.59 -24.70 4.38
CA GLY A 26 3.03 -24.34 3.07
C GLY A 26 1.63 -23.72 3.07
N GLU A 27 0.97 -23.51 4.22
CA GLU A 27 -0.39 -22.95 4.28
C GLU A 27 -0.49 -21.58 3.58
N CYS A 28 0.52 -20.74 3.76
CA CYS A 28 0.60 -19.43 3.13
C CYS A 28 0.61 -19.46 1.59
N LEU A 29 0.93 -20.60 0.96
CA LEU A 29 0.98 -20.74 -0.50
C LEU A 29 -0.41 -20.69 -1.12
N LYS A 30 -1.43 -21.24 -0.44
CA LYS A 30 -2.83 -21.26 -0.89
C LYS A 30 -3.43 -19.85 -1.07
N HIS A 31 -2.80 -18.86 -0.45
CA HIS A 31 -3.25 -17.47 -0.39
C HIS A 31 -2.31 -16.49 -1.08
N CYS A 32 -1.18 -16.94 -1.64
CA CYS A 32 -0.16 -16.07 -2.21
C CYS A 32 -0.44 -15.80 -3.71
N PRO A 33 -0.85 -14.59 -4.11
CA PRO A 33 -1.18 -14.34 -5.51
C PRO A 33 0.03 -14.36 -6.44
N VAL A 34 1.23 -14.08 -5.91
CA VAL A 34 2.48 -14.26 -6.67
C VAL A 34 2.72 -15.73 -6.95
N GLN A 35 2.39 -16.62 -6.01
CA GLN A 35 2.47 -18.07 -6.25
C GLN A 35 1.42 -18.50 -7.28
N ASP A 36 0.19 -17.98 -7.19
CA ASP A 36 -0.89 -18.27 -8.14
C ASP A 36 -0.50 -17.98 -9.60
N VAL A 37 0.28 -16.91 -9.85
CA VAL A 37 0.67 -16.51 -11.22
C VAL A 37 2.04 -17.02 -11.67
N THR A 38 2.95 -17.34 -10.74
CA THR A 38 4.32 -17.75 -11.11
C THR A 38 4.59 -19.25 -10.95
N GLY A 39 3.92 -19.93 -10.01
CA GLY A 39 4.25 -21.30 -9.63
C GLY A 39 5.65 -21.49 -8.99
N LYS A 40 6.45 -20.44 -8.81
CA LYS A 40 7.86 -20.54 -8.43
C LYS A 40 8.04 -20.78 -6.93
N VAL A 41 8.48 -21.98 -6.56
CA VAL A 41 8.83 -22.34 -5.17
C VAL A 41 9.88 -21.39 -4.57
N THR A 42 10.83 -20.90 -5.37
CA THR A 42 11.90 -20.00 -4.92
C THR A 42 11.42 -18.63 -4.44
N VAL A 43 10.23 -18.19 -4.87
CA VAL A 43 9.63 -16.90 -4.47
C VAL A 43 8.67 -17.07 -3.29
N SER A 44 8.43 -18.32 -2.90
CA SER A 44 7.46 -18.67 -1.88
C SER A 44 7.85 -18.12 -0.50
N PRO A 45 6.88 -17.70 0.34
CA PRO A 45 7.14 -17.30 1.72
C PRO A 45 7.99 -18.26 2.55
N PRO A 46 7.72 -19.59 2.60
CA PRO A 46 8.49 -20.50 3.44
C PRO A 46 9.94 -20.62 2.95
N GLU A 47 10.15 -20.67 1.63
CA GLU A 47 11.49 -20.79 1.05
C GLU A 47 12.33 -19.54 1.31
N LYS A 48 11.76 -18.34 1.17
CA LYS A 48 12.46 -17.10 1.52
C LYS A 48 12.87 -17.06 3.00
N ILE A 49 11.99 -17.50 3.90
CA ILE A 49 12.32 -17.57 5.33
C ILE A 49 13.41 -18.61 5.58
N ARG A 50 13.33 -19.78 4.93
CA ARG A 50 14.36 -20.84 5.02
C ARG A 50 15.73 -20.31 4.57
N MET A 51 15.80 -19.66 3.41
CA MET A 51 17.03 -19.06 2.87
C MET A 51 17.62 -18.03 3.82
N PHE A 52 16.80 -17.10 4.33
CA PHE A 52 17.30 -16.06 5.24
C PHE A 52 17.75 -16.65 6.60
N ARG A 53 17.03 -17.67 7.11
CA ARG A 53 17.43 -18.40 8.31
C ARG A 53 18.76 -19.12 8.11
N GLU A 54 19.03 -19.66 6.91
CA GLU A 54 20.33 -20.26 6.56
C GLU A 54 21.45 -19.22 6.66
N PHE A 55 21.23 -17.99 6.18
CA PHE A 55 22.21 -16.90 6.27
C PHE A 55 22.53 -16.51 7.73
N ILE A 56 21.50 -16.40 8.58
CA ILE A 56 21.70 -16.14 10.02
C ILE A 56 22.48 -17.30 10.65
N ARG A 57 22.07 -18.55 10.43
CA ARG A 57 22.73 -19.71 11.05
C ARG A 57 24.18 -19.90 10.61
N SER A 58 24.52 -19.54 9.36
CA SER A 58 25.88 -19.65 8.85
C SER A 58 26.82 -18.55 9.35
N THR A 59 26.29 -17.40 9.77
CA THR A 59 27.08 -16.23 10.18
C THR A 59 27.03 -15.91 11.67
N GLU A 60 25.93 -16.26 12.34
CA GLU A 60 25.62 -15.81 13.71
C GLU A 60 25.10 -16.96 14.62
N GLY A 61 24.89 -18.16 14.07
CA GLY A 61 24.43 -19.30 14.86
C GLY A 61 25.53 -19.90 15.75
N LEU A 62 25.16 -20.84 16.63
CA LEU A 62 26.08 -21.50 17.56
C LEU A 62 27.36 -22.04 16.89
N LYS A 63 27.23 -22.63 15.70
CA LYS A 63 28.39 -23.11 14.94
C LYS A 63 29.28 -21.97 14.46
N ALA A 64 28.73 -20.83 14.08
CA ALA A 64 29.51 -19.65 13.72
C ALA A 64 30.21 -19.04 14.93
N THR A 65 29.58 -19.08 16.12
CA THR A 65 30.22 -18.67 17.37
C THR A 65 31.42 -19.56 17.73
N LEU A 66 31.29 -20.88 17.54
CA LEU A 66 32.34 -21.85 17.88
C LEU A 66 33.47 -21.95 16.85
N PHE A 67 33.15 -21.86 15.55
CA PHE A 67 34.08 -22.14 14.46
C PHE A 67 34.34 -20.95 13.53
N GLY A 68 33.79 -19.77 13.85
CA GLY A 68 33.84 -18.57 13.02
C GLY A 68 32.70 -18.49 11.98
N PRO A 69 32.32 -17.26 11.58
CA PRO A 69 31.27 -17.04 10.58
C PRO A 69 31.69 -17.57 9.20
N ARG A 70 30.77 -18.25 8.51
CA ARG A 70 30.97 -18.68 7.13
C ARG A 70 30.48 -17.61 6.16
N GLU A 71 31.24 -17.41 5.09
CA GLU A 71 30.81 -16.53 4.01
C GLU A 71 29.58 -17.14 3.31
N VAL A 72 28.56 -16.30 3.09
CA VAL A 72 27.37 -16.68 2.32
C VAL A 72 27.66 -16.41 0.85
N ASP A 73 27.47 -17.45 0.02
CA ASP A 73 27.62 -17.34 -1.42
C ASP A 73 26.83 -16.16 -2.01
N ARG A 74 27.50 -15.35 -2.84
CA ARG A 74 26.93 -14.12 -3.40
C ARG A 74 25.73 -14.42 -4.28
N LYS A 75 25.77 -15.50 -5.07
CA LYS A 75 24.65 -15.88 -5.93
C LYS A 75 23.42 -16.22 -5.11
N LYS A 76 23.55 -16.93 -3.97
CA LYS A 76 22.43 -17.17 -3.04
C LYS A 76 21.81 -15.86 -2.52
N LEU A 77 22.62 -14.85 -2.23
CA LEU A 77 22.13 -13.54 -1.78
C LEU A 77 21.39 -12.78 -2.89
N GLU A 78 21.89 -12.85 -4.12
CA GLU A 78 21.24 -12.25 -5.29
C GLU A 78 19.91 -12.95 -5.63
N ASP A 79 19.88 -14.29 -5.56
CA ASP A 79 18.67 -15.09 -5.75
C ASP A 79 17.61 -14.76 -4.67
N PHE A 80 18.03 -14.68 -3.40
CA PHE A 80 17.16 -14.25 -2.30
C PHE A 80 16.65 -12.83 -2.51
N THR A 81 17.52 -11.91 -2.93
CA THR A 81 17.15 -10.52 -3.23
C THR A 81 16.05 -10.47 -4.27
N LYS A 82 16.21 -11.17 -5.40
CA LYS A 82 15.18 -11.26 -6.44
C LYS A 82 13.86 -11.81 -5.87
N ALA A 83 13.90 -12.88 -5.08
CA ALA A 83 12.73 -13.48 -4.47
C ALA A 83 11.98 -12.54 -3.50
N VAL A 84 12.68 -11.74 -2.68
CA VAL A 84 12.01 -10.77 -1.81
C VAL A 84 11.44 -9.58 -2.57
N TYR A 85 12.04 -9.17 -3.70
CA TYR A 85 11.53 -8.07 -4.53
C TYR A 85 10.38 -8.48 -5.47
N GLU A 86 10.25 -9.76 -5.84
CA GLU A 86 9.09 -10.28 -6.61
C GLU A 86 7.81 -10.31 -5.76
N CYS A 87 7.93 -10.23 -4.43
CA CYS A 87 6.80 -10.10 -3.52
C CYS A 87 6.09 -8.73 -3.63
N THR A 88 4.76 -8.71 -3.63
CA THR A 88 3.98 -7.46 -3.58
C THR A 88 3.78 -6.90 -2.16
N THR A 89 4.35 -7.56 -1.14
CA THR A 89 4.24 -7.21 0.29
C THR A 89 2.80 -7.06 0.82
N CYS A 90 1.83 -7.74 0.20
CA CYS A 90 0.40 -7.59 0.55
C CYS A 90 -0.03 -8.24 1.88
N GLY A 91 0.84 -9.04 2.53
CA GLY A 91 0.57 -9.65 3.84
C GLY A 91 -0.39 -10.85 3.85
N ALA A 92 -0.90 -11.32 2.70
CA ALA A 92 -1.83 -12.46 2.66
C ALA A 92 -1.22 -13.74 3.27
N CYS A 93 0.09 -13.95 3.08
CA CYS A 93 0.82 -15.08 3.68
C CYS A 93 0.92 -15.00 5.20
N GLY A 94 0.99 -13.79 5.78
CA GLY A 94 1.03 -13.60 7.24
C GLY A 94 -0.34 -13.74 7.88
N GLN A 95 -1.38 -13.22 7.21
CA GLN A 95 -2.77 -13.33 7.67
C GLN A 95 -3.24 -14.78 7.83
N ASN A 96 -2.71 -15.70 7.02
CA ASN A 96 -3.06 -17.12 7.03
C ASN A 96 -1.93 -17.98 7.60
N CYS A 97 -0.97 -17.39 8.32
CA CYS A 97 0.13 -18.13 8.92
C CYS A 97 -0.31 -18.76 10.25
N PRO A 98 -0.31 -20.10 10.39
CA PRO A 98 -0.75 -20.76 11.63
C PRO A 98 0.13 -20.45 12.84
N VAL A 99 1.38 -20.01 12.59
CA VAL A 99 2.34 -19.63 13.65
C VAL A 99 2.51 -18.10 13.78
N GLY A 100 1.63 -17.30 13.14
CA GLY A 100 1.53 -15.87 13.42
C GLY A 100 2.63 -14.97 12.86
N ILE A 101 3.36 -15.37 11.80
CA ILE A 101 4.44 -14.55 11.21
C ILE A 101 3.87 -13.29 10.53
N PHE A 102 4.28 -12.10 10.98
CA PHE A 102 3.81 -10.85 10.40
C PHE A 102 4.59 -10.44 9.13
N THR A 103 4.33 -11.18 8.06
CA THR A 103 5.05 -11.04 6.78
C THR A 103 4.94 -9.68 6.11
N GLN A 104 3.84 -8.93 6.33
CA GLN A 104 3.69 -7.57 5.79
C GLN A 104 4.78 -6.63 6.31
N ARG A 105 5.33 -6.90 7.51
CA ARG A 105 6.46 -6.17 8.10
C ARG A 105 7.80 -6.83 7.85
N LEU A 106 7.85 -8.17 7.86
CA LEU A 106 9.10 -8.91 7.66
C LEU A 106 9.73 -8.61 6.30
N TRP A 107 8.98 -8.68 5.20
CA TRP A 107 9.57 -8.53 3.85
C TRP A 107 10.24 -7.17 3.60
N PRO A 108 9.63 -6.01 3.96
CA PRO A 108 10.32 -4.72 3.86
C PRO A 108 11.64 -4.66 4.65
N MET A 109 11.72 -5.30 5.82
CA MET A 109 12.95 -5.32 6.59
C MET A 109 14.02 -6.22 5.98
N LEU A 110 13.64 -7.37 5.42
CA LEU A 110 14.60 -8.21 4.68
C LEU A 110 15.10 -7.48 3.42
N ARG A 111 14.26 -6.65 2.78
CA ARG A 111 14.70 -5.78 1.69
C ARG A 111 15.68 -4.72 2.16
N LYS A 112 15.43 -4.04 3.29
CA LYS A 112 16.36 -3.09 3.91
C LYS A 112 17.74 -3.73 4.12
N GLU A 113 17.76 -4.97 4.62
CA GLU A 113 19.01 -5.71 4.79
C GLU A 113 19.73 -5.98 3.47
N MET A 114 19.00 -6.29 2.38
CA MET A 114 19.61 -6.44 1.04
C MET A 114 20.12 -5.10 0.48
N VAL A 115 19.44 -3.98 0.75
CA VAL A 115 19.92 -2.62 0.39
C VAL A 115 21.22 -2.32 1.10
N ARG A 116 21.29 -2.57 2.41
CA ARG A 116 22.49 -2.35 3.23
C ARG A 116 23.71 -3.14 2.74
N ARG A 117 23.47 -4.31 2.13
CA ARG A 117 24.50 -5.16 1.50
C ARG A 117 24.84 -4.77 0.06
N GLY A 118 24.23 -3.73 -0.49
CA GLY A 118 24.44 -3.29 -1.88
C GLY A 118 23.81 -4.20 -2.94
N LEU A 119 22.90 -5.09 -2.54
CA LEU A 119 22.23 -6.05 -3.43
C LEU A 119 20.87 -5.53 -3.91
N GLY A 120 20.22 -4.69 -3.10
CA GLY A 120 18.94 -4.05 -3.43
C GLY A 120 19.01 -2.51 -3.46
N PRO A 121 17.93 -1.86 -3.94
CA PRO A 121 16.82 -2.46 -4.66
C PRO A 121 17.19 -2.94 -6.05
N ILE A 122 16.25 -3.57 -6.76
CA ILE A 122 16.49 -4.08 -8.11
C ILE A 122 15.81 -3.22 -9.18
N GLY A 123 16.42 -3.18 -10.36
CA GLY A 123 15.93 -2.43 -11.52
C GLY A 123 15.72 -0.94 -11.25
N VAL A 124 14.64 -0.38 -11.79
CA VAL A 124 14.30 1.05 -11.73
C VAL A 124 14.07 1.59 -10.31
N GLN A 125 13.88 0.71 -9.31
CA GLN A 125 13.62 1.11 -7.93
C GLN A 125 14.83 1.75 -7.24
N LYS A 126 16.05 1.46 -7.71
CA LYS A 126 17.32 2.01 -7.15
C LYS A 126 17.36 3.53 -7.15
N ASN A 127 16.70 4.16 -8.13
CA ASN A 127 16.73 5.61 -8.31
C ASN A 127 15.66 6.35 -7.50
N LEU A 128 14.78 5.61 -6.81
CA LEU A 128 13.65 6.19 -6.10
C LEU A 128 14.04 7.27 -5.07
N PRO A 129 15.13 7.15 -4.27
CA PRO A 129 15.51 8.21 -3.33
C PRO A 129 15.89 9.49 -4.05
N LEU A 130 16.65 9.38 -5.15
CA LEU A 130 17.05 10.52 -5.96
C LEU A 130 15.82 11.24 -6.56
N VAL A 131 14.91 10.47 -7.17
CA VAL A 131 13.69 11.01 -7.78
C VAL A 131 12.81 11.71 -6.74
N VAL A 132 12.61 11.09 -5.57
CA VAL A 132 11.81 11.68 -4.48
C VAL A 132 12.48 12.92 -3.90
N ARG A 133 13.81 12.92 -3.76
CA ARG A 133 14.55 14.10 -3.28
C ARG A 133 14.38 15.29 -4.22
N ASN A 134 14.41 15.05 -5.53
CA ASN A 134 14.37 16.11 -6.53
C ASN A 134 12.95 16.64 -6.79
N SER A 135 11.96 15.75 -6.90
CA SER A 135 10.59 16.11 -7.31
C SER A 135 9.56 16.05 -6.18
N GLY A 136 9.96 15.58 -5.00
CA GLY A 136 9.05 15.33 -3.88
C GLY A 136 8.11 14.13 -4.09
N ASN A 137 8.20 13.41 -5.21
CA ASN A 137 7.30 12.29 -5.54
C ASN A 137 8.03 11.16 -6.30
N PRO A 138 7.50 9.93 -6.35
CA PRO A 138 8.17 8.79 -6.97
C PRO A 138 7.97 8.69 -8.50
N TYR A 139 7.34 9.69 -9.13
CA TYR A 139 6.98 9.71 -10.55
C TYR A 139 7.76 10.74 -11.36
N ASP A 140 8.64 11.50 -10.70
CA ASP A 140 9.40 12.59 -11.31
C ASP A 140 8.51 13.65 -11.98
N LYS A 141 7.33 13.89 -11.38
CA LYS A 141 6.36 14.88 -11.87
C LYS A 141 6.58 16.25 -11.20
N PRO A 142 6.37 17.36 -11.91
CA PRO A 142 6.55 18.69 -11.33
C PRO A 142 5.48 19.00 -10.27
N ALA A 143 5.83 19.84 -9.29
CA ALA A 143 4.93 20.21 -8.20
C ALA A 143 3.63 20.90 -8.66
N PRO A 144 3.64 21.86 -9.61
CA PRO A 144 2.41 22.52 -10.08
C PRO A 144 1.36 21.58 -10.70
N GLU A 145 1.77 20.42 -11.20
CA GLU A 145 0.85 19.41 -11.75
C GLU A 145 0.12 18.59 -10.68
N ARG A 146 0.41 18.79 -9.38
CA ARG A 146 -0.12 17.94 -8.31
C ARG A 146 -1.61 18.08 -8.13
N TYR A 147 -2.18 19.28 -8.19
CA TYR A 147 -3.61 19.52 -7.91
C TYR A 147 -4.36 20.05 -9.13
N LYS A 148 -3.80 21.03 -9.84
CA LYS A 148 -4.45 21.74 -10.95
C LYS A 148 -5.18 20.83 -11.97
N PRO A 149 -4.64 19.67 -12.36
CA PRO A 149 -5.30 18.83 -13.38
C PRO A 149 -6.59 18.12 -12.94
N TRP A 150 -6.96 18.13 -11.66
CA TRP A 150 -8.12 17.38 -11.16
C TRP A 150 -8.93 18.09 -10.08
N PHE A 151 -8.36 19.12 -9.45
CA PHE A 151 -9.03 19.87 -8.41
C PHE A 151 -10.28 20.59 -8.96
N PRO A 152 -11.49 20.38 -8.40
CA PRO A 152 -12.70 21.05 -8.85
C PRO A 152 -12.68 22.56 -8.57
N GLU A 153 -13.11 23.36 -9.55
CA GLU A 153 -13.22 24.82 -9.42
C GLU A 153 -14.21 25.27 -8.34
N ASN A 154 -15.26 24.47 -8.09
CA ASN A 154 -16.29 24.78 -7.10
C ASN A 154 -15.91 24.38 -5.66
N VAL A 155 -14.74 23.77 -5.46
CA VAL A 155 -14.25 23.38 -4.13
C VAL A 155 -13.19 24.38 -3.70
N THR A 156 -13.31 24.87 -2.46
CA THR A 156 -12.32 25.76 -1.85
C THR A 156 -11.68 25.08 -0.65
N THR A 157 -10.41 25.40 -0.40
CA THR A 157 -9.66 24.97 0.78
C THR A 157 -9.41 26.16 1.69
N ALA A 158 -9.41 25.93 3.00
CA ALA A 158 -8.99 26.93 3.97
C ALA A 158 -7.46 26.93 4.13
N ASP A 159 -6.87 28.07 4.47
CA ASP A 159 -5.44 28.17 4.81
C ASP A 159 -5.10 27.35 6.07
N ARG A 160 -6.07 27.25 7.00
CA ARG A 160 -5.98 26.51 8.26
C ARG A 160 -7.32 25.83 8.55
N SER A 161 -7.28 24.59 9.02
CA SER A 161 -8.45 23.84 9.48
C SER A 161 -8.01 22.69 10.38
N GLU A 162 -8.91 22.22 11.25
CA GLU A 162 -8.72 20.99 12.02
C GLU A 162 -8.69 19.75 11.12
N ILE A 163 -9.26 19.83 9.91
CA ILE A 163 -9.25 18.75 8.92
C ILE A 163 -8.31 19.11 7.79
N ALA A 164 -7.44 18.18 7.43
CA ALA A 164 -6.65 18.27 6.21
C ALA A 164 -6.84 17.06 5.30
N TYR A 165 -6.63 17.28 4.01
CA TYR A 165 -6.57 16.22 3.02
C TYR A 165 -5.14 16.08 2.46
N TYR A 166 -4.65 14.85 2.40
CA TYR A 166 -3.41 14.47 1.73
C TYR A 166 -3.73 13.67 0.48
N ALA A 167 -3.48 14.26 -0.69
CA ALA A 167 -3.79 13.63 -1.98
C ALA A 167 -2.79 12.49 -2.30
N GLY A 168 -1.54 12.68 -1.91
CA GLY A 168 -0.47 11.72 -2.14
C GLY A 168 -0.11 11.58 -3.61
N CYS A 169 0.91 10.77 -3.89
CA CYS A 169 1.51 10.80 -5.24
C CYS A 169 0.68 10.04 -6.28
N THR A 170 0.27 8.79 -6.00
CA THR A 170 -0.45 7.99 -7.01
C THR A 170 -1.85 8.56 -7.28
N GLY A 171 -2.51 9.08 -6.24
CA GLY A 171 -3.79 9.77 -6.39
C GLY A 171 -3.66 11.00 -7.29
N ALA A 172 -2.76 11.91 -6.95
CA ALA A 172 -2.55 13.16 -7.68
C ALA A 172 -2.14 12.99 -9.16
N TYR A 173 -1.32 11.98 -9.47
CA TYR A 173 -0.70 11.86 -10.79
C TYR A 173 -1.28 10.77 -11.69
N GLU A 174 -1.77 9.67 -11.14
CA GLU A 174 -2.18 8.48 -11.91
C GLU A 174 -3.65 8.10 -11.73
N ALA A 175 -4.24 8.39 -10.56
CA ALA A 175 -5.61 8.03 -10.20
C ALA A 175 -6.46 9.29 -9.89
N ARG A 176 -6.37 10.29 -10.77
CA ARG A 176 -7.01 11.59 -10.62
C ARG A 176 -8.52 11.56 -10.32
N PRO A 177 -9.33 10.67 -10.93
CA PRO A 177 -10.77 10.58 -10.61
C PRO A 177 -11.04 10.32 -9.11
N MET A 178 -10.18 9.55 -8.44
CA MET A 178 -10.30 9.24 -7.01
C MET A 178 -10.10 10.49 -6.15
N VAL A 179 -8.97 11.18 -6.32
CA VAL A 179 -8.67 12.38 -5.52
C VAL A 179 -9.61 13.55 -5.81
N ARG A 180 -10.17 13.60 -7.03
CA ARG A 180 -11.27 14.49 -7.36
C ARG A 180 -12.55 14.13 -6.59
N GLY A 181 -12.91 12.86 -6.56
CA GLY A 181 -14.04 12.36 -5.77
C GLY A 181 -13.87 12.66 -4.29
N ASP A 182 -12.67 12.46 -3.75
CA ASP A 182 -12.33 12.72 -2.34
C ASP A 182 -12.68 14.17 -1.92
N VAL A 183 -12.20 15.17 -2.67
CA VAL A 183 -12.43 16.58 -2.34
C VAL A 183 -13.87 17.02 -2.59
N LEU A 184 -14.57 16.42 -3.57
CA LEU A 184 -16.00 16.65 -3.78
C LEU A 184 -16.83 16.11 -2.61
N MET A 185 -16.46 14.95 -2.07
CA MET A 185 -17.13 14.39 -0.89
C MET A 185 -16.86 15.23 0.36
N LEU A 186 -15.61 15.68 0.58
CA LEU A 186 -15.29 16.58 1.69
C LEU A 186 -16.07 17.90 1.59
N HIS A 187 -16.17 18.47 0.39
CA HIS A 187 -16.97 19.66 0.13
C HIS A 187 -18.47 19.42 0.40
N ALA A 188 -19.02 18.29 -0.06
CA ALA A 188 -20.43 17.95 0.15
C ALA A 188 -20.78 17.71 1.64
N ILE A 189 -19.82 17.24 2.44
CA ILE A 189 -19.96 17.14 3.90
C ILE A 189 -20.01 18.53 4.54
N GLY A 190 -19.40 19.54 3.93
CA GLY A 190 -19.53 20.95 4.32
C GLY A 190 -18.64 21.40 5.49
N GLU A 191 -17.67 20.58 5.90
CA GLU A 191 -16.65 21.03 6.87
C GLU A 191 -15.45 21.65 6.15
N PRO A 192 -14.94 22.81 6.60
CA PRO A 192 -13.73 23.39 6.03
C PRO A 192 -12.55 22.40 6.16
N PHE A 193 -11.77 22.24 5.09
CA PHE A 193 -10.54 21.46 5.14
C PHE A 193 -9.39 22.24 4.50
N THR A 194 -8.17 21.92 4.93
CA THR A 194 -6.94 22.49 4.38
C THR A 194 -6.14 21.44 3.62
N MET A 195 -5.24 21.91 2.76
CA MET A 195 -4.25 21.08 2.07
C MET A 195 -2.90 21.79 2.11
N LEU A 196 -1.81 21.02 2.08
CA LEU A 196 -0.50 21.62 1.86
C LEU A 196 -0.43 22.14 0.42
N PRO A 197 0.25 23.28 0.17
CA PRO A 197 0.57 23.71 -1.19
C PRO A 197 1.25 22.61 -2.02
N PRO A 198 1.11 22.60 -3.36
CA PRO A 198 1.68 21.57 -4.21
C PRO A 198 3.17 21.29 -4.01
N GLU A 199 3.93 22.33 -3.66
CA GLU A 199 5.37 22.32 -3.42
C GLU A 199 5.72 21.74 -2.04
N GLU A 200 4.80 21.82 -1.08
CA GLU A 200 4.94 21.33 0.29
C GLU A 200 4.51 19.86 0.44
N GLU A 201 3.50 19.39 -0.33
CA GLU A 201 3.02 18.02 -0.24
C GLU A 201 3.97 17.01 -0.93
N VAL A 202 4.86 16.42 -0.14
CA VAL A 202 5.80 15.39 -0.60
C VAL A 202 5.30 13.96 -0.36
N CYS A 203 6.02 12.99 -0.91
CA CYS A 203 5.77 11.56 -0.76
C CYS A 203 5.73 11.15 0.72
N CYS A 204 4.71 10.37 1.09
CA CYS A 204 4.52 9.82 2.44
C CYS A 204 5.64 8.87 2.92
N GLY A 205 6.59 8.52 2.04
CA GLY A 205 7.68 7.59 2.32
C GLY A 205 7.37 6.11 2.04
N PHE A 206 6.10 5.73 1.79
CA PHE A 206 5.72 4.32 1.62
C PHE A 206 6.57 3.56 0.58
N PRO A 207 6.79 4.07 -0.65
CA PRO A 207 7.62 3.39 -1.64
C PRO A 207 9.06 3.17 -1.19
N LEU A 208 9.65 4.14 -0.48
CA LEU A 208 11.01 4.06 0.07
C LEU A 208 11.11 3.02 1.18
N PHE A 209 10.10 2.99 2.07
CA PHE A 209 10.02 2.02 3.15
C PHE A 209 9.96 0.58 2.62
N ILE A 210 9.05 0.29 1.69
CA ILE A 210 8.86 -1.06 1.16
C ILE A 210 10.01 -1.54 0.27
N THR A 211 10.81 -0.64 -0.31
CA THR A 211 12.01 -1.01 -1.08
C THR A 211 13.25 -1.09 -0.21
N GLY A 212 13.18 -0.77 1.09
CA GLY A 212 14.31 -0.85 2.01
C GLY A 212 15.26 0.35 1.99
N GLN A 213 14.87 1.47 1.37
CA GLN A 213 15.71 2.67 1.24
C GLN A 213 15.26 3.73 2.24
N HIS A 214 15.72 3.64 3.48
CA HIS A 214 15.10 4.37 4.60
C HIS A 214 15.68 5.77 4.86
N ASP A 215 16.76 6.16 4.17
CA ASP A 215 17.55 7.35 4.47
C ASP A 215 16.77 8.68 4.42
N LEU A 216 15.76 8.77 3.55
CA LEU A 216 14.95 10.00 3.39
C LEU A 216 13.68 10.02 4.27
N LEU A 217 13.34 8.92 4.96
CA LEU A 217 12.04 8.79 5.62
C LEU A 217 11.84 9.81 6.73
N GLN A 218 12.82 10.01 7.60
CA GLN A 218 12.75 10.99 8.68
C GLN A 218 12.50 12.41 8.15
N GLN A 219 13.28 12.85 7.16
CA GLN A 219 13.13 14.19 6.57
C GLN A 219 11.73 14.40 5.96
N LEU A 220 11.23 13.42 5.18
CA LEU A 220 9.92 13.50 4.54
C LEU A 220 8.79 13.55 5.58
N VAL A 221 8.86 12.70 6.60
CA VAL A 221 7.85 12.62 7.66
C VAL A 221 7.83 13.91 8.47
N THR A 222 8.99 14.39 8.95
CA THR A 222 9.06 15.65 9.71
C THR A 222 8.50 16.82 8.93
N ARG A 223 8.84 16.94 7.64
CA ARG A 223 8.31 18.00 6.77
C ARG A 223 6.78 17.97 6.69
N LEU A 224 6.18 16.80 6.45
CA LEU A 224 4.73 16.66 6.34
C LEU A 224 4.03 16.92 7.68
N VAL A 225 4.55 16.34 8.77
CA VAL A 225 3.96 16.48 10.10
C VAL A 225 3.98 17.94 10.57
N GLU A 226 5.10 18.64 10.45
CA GLU A 226 5.19 20.05 10.83
C GLU A 226 4.34 20.94 9.92
N GLY A 227 4.28 20.64 8.61
CA GLY A 227 3.45 21.38 7.67
C GLY A 227 1.95 21.34 8.01
N TYR A 228 1.44 20.18 8.41
CA TYR A 228 0.05 20.04 8.85
C TYR A 228 -0.18 20.60 10.25
N LYS A 229 0.76 20.39 11.18
CA LYS A 229 0.70 20.95 12.54
C LYS A 229 0.62 22.47 12.53
N ALA A 230 1.44 23.14 11.70
CA ALA A 230 1.43 24.59 11.54
C ALA A 230 0.07 25.14 11.06
N ARG A 231 -0.70 24.32 10.34
CA ARG A 231 -2.03 24.65 9.82
C ARG A 231 -3.18 24.31 10.78
N GLY A 232 -2.89 23.82 11.98
CA GLY A 232 -3.89 23.53 13.02
C GLY A 232 -4.61 22.19 12.86
N VAL A 233 -4.05 21.28 12.06
CA VAL A 233 -4.67 20.00 11.74
C VAL A 233 -4.74 19.09 12.96
N ARG A 234 -5.92 18.49 13.18
CA ARG A 234 -6.19 17.44 14.18
C ARG A 234 -6.61 16.11 13.54
N THR A 235 -7.09 16.14 12.29
CA THR A 235 -7.41 14.94 11.50
C THR A 235 -6.84 15.09 10.09
N LEU A 236 -5.96 14.17 9.70
CA LEU A 236 -5.42 14.07 8.35
C LEU A 236 -6.13 12.93 7.60
N ILE A 237 -6.81 13.28 6.53
CA ILE A 237 -7.58 12.37 5.68
C ILE A 237 -6.77 12.01 4.44
N CYS A 238 -6.76 10.72 4.07
CA CYS A 238 -6.11 10.24 2.85
C CYS A 238 -6.91 9.07 2.26
N SER A 239 -7.03 8.99 0.94
CA SER A 239 -7.68 7.89 0.21
C SER A 239 -6.74 6.78 -0.22
N CYS A 240 -5.43 6.89 0.06
CA CYS A 240 -4.45 5.88 -0.31
C CYS A 240 -4.15 4.95 0.88
N PRO A 241 -4.55 3.66 0.84
CA PRO A 241 -4.27 2.72 1.92
C PRO A 241 -2.79 2.54 2.24
N CYS A 242 -1.91 2.63 1.24
CA CYS A 242 -0.47 2.56 1.45
C CYS A 242 0.05 3.75 2.26
N CYS A 243 -0.48 4.95 1.99
CA CYS A 243 -0.16 6.17 2.72
C CYS A 243 -0.69 6.08 4.15
N VAL A 244 -1.97 5.77 4.34
CA VAL A 244 -2.58 5.59 5.67
C VAL A 244 -1.81 4.55 6.49
N ASN A 245 -1.39 3.43 5.87
CA ASN A 245 -0.58 2.42 6.56
C ASN A 245 0.77 2.94 7.06
N ILE A 246 1.57 3.62 6.22
CA ILE A 246 2.86 4.15 6.71
C ILE A 246 2.65 5.32 7.68
N MET A 247 1.65 6.15 7.46
CA MET A 247 1.31 7.28 8.33
C MET A 247 0.96 6.81 9.74
N SER A 248 0.01 5.88 9.86
CA SER A 248 -0.45 5.45 11.17
C SER A 248 0.58 4.59 11.91
N ARG A 249 1.35 3.77 11.19
CA ARG A 249 2.22 2.76 11.81
C ARG A 249 3.66 3.23 12.00
N ASP A 250 4.19 3.97 11.04
CA ASP A 250 5.62 4.16 10.86
C ASP A 250 6.05 5.62 11.01
N TRP A 251 5.19 6.60 10.69
CA TRP A 251 5.51 8.01 10.91
C TRP A 251 5.86 8.35 12.37
N PRO A 252 5.21 7.79 13.42
CA PRO A 252 5.63 8.07 14.80
C PRO A 252 7.10 7.74 15.08
N LEU A 253 7.60 6.64 14.50
CA LEU A 253 9.01 6.24 14.63
C LEU A 253 9.95 7.20 13.91
N PHE A 254 9.60 7.63 12.69
CA PHE A 254 10.43 8.54 11.89
C PHE A 254 10.33 9.99 12.35
N TYR A 255 9.21 10.40 12.95
CA TYR A 255 9.04 11.70 13.56
C TYR A 255 9.71 11.78 14.94
N GLY A 256 9.79 10.65 15.66
CA GLY A 256 10.37 10.57 17.00
C GLY A 256 9.39 10.95 18.12
N ALA A 257 8.11 11.15 17.81
CA ALA A 257 7.06 11.48 18.77
C ALA A 257 5.70 10.98 18.28
N GLN A 258 4.68 11.06 19.16
CA GLN A 258 3.30 10.87 18.74
C GLN A 258 2.90 11.94 17.71
N LEU A 259 2.09 11.55 16.72
CA LEU A 259 1.60 12.49 15.73
C LEU A 259 0.61 13.47 16.37
N PRO A 260 0.63 14.77 15.99
CA PRO A 260 -0.27 15.78 16.55
C PRO A 260 -1.71 15.68 16.01
N PHE A 261 -1.98 14.73 15.12
CA PHE A 261 -3.27 14.52 14.47
C PHE A 261 -3.57 13.03 14.28
N LYS A 262 -4.86 12.71 14.15
CA LYS A 262 -5.35 11.38 13.78
C LYS A 262 -5.23 11.19 12.27
N ILE A 263 -4.84 9.99 11.84
CA ILE A 263 -4.87 9.60 10.43
C ILE A 263 -6.18 8.85 10.17
N ARG A 264 -6.90 9.23 9.11
CA ARG A 264 -8.13 8.54 8.69
C ARG A 264 -8.12 8.23 7.21
N HIS A 265 -8.67 7.09 6.85
CA HIS A 265 -9.01 6.84 5.46
C HIS A 265 -10.31 7.58 5.08
N ILE A 266 -10.41 8.11 3.85
CA ILE A 266 -11.58 8.87 3.39
C ILE A 266 -12.90 8.10 3.59
N THR A 267 -12.90 6.78 3.38
CA THR A 267 -14.11 5.95 3.55
C THR A 267 -14.62 5.96 4.98
N GLN A 268 -13.75 6.07 5.98
CA GLN A 268 -14.18 6.17 7.38
C GLN A 268 -14.87 7.50 7.63
N TYR A 269 -14.33 8.58 7.07
CA TYR A 269 -14.89 9.91 7.22
C TYR A 269 -16.26 10.04 6.52
N VAL A 270 -16.38 9.51 5.30
CA VAL A 270 -17.64 9.49 4.55
C VAL A 270 -18.67 8.55 5.19
N ALA A 271 -18.25 7.39 5.70
CA ALA A 271 -19.14 6.48 6.43
C ALA A 271 -19.75 7.15 7.67
N ASP A 272 -18.94 7.86 8.47
CA ASP A 272 -19.44 8.61 9.62
C ASP A 272 -20.44 9.71 9.21
N ALA A 273 -20.17 10.41 8.11
CA ALA A 273 -21.05 11.45 7.60
C ALA A 273 -22.39 10.90 7.10
N ILE A 274 -22.39 9.70 6.50
CA ILE A 274 -23.62 9.00 6.11
C ILE A 274 -24.38 8.54 7.36
N ALA A 275 -23.68 7.88 8.30
CA ALA A 275 -24.28 7.34 9.51
C ALA A 275 -24.91 8.42 10.41
N SER A 276 -24.29 9.60 10.49
CA SER A 276 -24.82 10.76 11.22
C SER A 276 -25.91 11.53 10.46
N GLY A 277 -26.20 11.17 9.21
CA GLY A 277 -27.18 11.85 8.37
C GLY A 277 -26.71 13.18 7.78
N LYS A 278 -25.45 13.58 8.04
CA LYS A 278 -24.82 14.79 7.50
C LYS A 278 -24.63 14.74 5.98
N LEU A 279 -24.45 13.54 5.45
CA LEU A 279 -24.34 13.28 4.02
C LEU A 279 -25.43 12.30 3.59
N LYS A 280 -26.12 12.60 2.49
CA LYS A 280 -27.13 11.72 1.89
C LYS A 280 -26.87 11.55 0.40
N LEU A 281 -26.72 10.30 -0.05
CA LEU A 281 -26.64 9.96 -1.46
C LEU A 281 -28.06 9.89 -2.02
N LYS A 282 -28.43 10.80 -2.91
CA LYS A 282 -29.83 10.99 -3.35
C LYS A 282 -30.14 10.27 -4.66
N LYS A 283 -29.15 10.13 -5.55
CA LYS A 283 -29.36 9.53 -6.86
C LYS A 283 -29.31 8.01 -6.74
N GLU A 284 -30.29 7.37 -7.37
CA GLU A 284 -30.37 5.92 -7.45
C GLU A 284 -29.32 5.37 -8.43
N LEU A 285 -28.74 4.21 -8.08
CA LEU A 285 -27.84 3.45 -8.94
C LEU A 285 -28.28 1.99 -8.99
N ARG A 286 -28.99 1.61 -10.05
CA ARG A 286 -29.43 0.21 -10.28
C ARG A 286 -28.33 -0.63 -10.95
N GLU A 287 -27.21 -0.79 -10.25
CA GLU A 287 -26.08 -1.62 -10.71
C GLU A 287 -25.67 -2.62 -9.61
N ARG A 288 -25.11 -3.76 -10.04
CA ARG A 288 -24.39 -4.68 -9.16
C ARG A 288 -22.92 -4.29 -9.13
N VAL A 289 -22.48 -3.75 -8.00
CA VAL A 289 -21.10 -3.33 -7.80
C VAL A 289 -20.36 -4.39 -6.99
N ILE A 290 -19.12 -4.73 -7.34
CA ILE A 290 -18.28 -5.64 -6.55
C ILE A 290 -17.06 -4.89 -6.01
N TYR A 291 -16.82 -5.00 -4.70
CA TYR A 291 -15.78 -4.24 -4.02
C TYR A 291 -14.50 -5.04 -3.80
N HIS A 292 -13.37 -4.50 -4.26
CA HIS A 292 -12.05 -5.07 -3.97
C HIS A 292 -11.43 -4.41 -2.73
N ASP A 293 -11.32 -5.19 -1.65
CA ASP A 293 -10.66 -4.83 -0.40
C ASP A 293 -9.13 -4.62 -0.55
N PRO A 294 -8.61 -3.38 -0.48
CA PRO A 294 -7.18 -3.14 -0.63
C PRO A 294 -6.39 -3.72 0.54
N CYS A 295 -5.32 -4.46 0.22
CA CYS A 295 -4.53 -5.18 1.22
C CYS A 295 -3.97 -4.34 2.38
N TYR A 296 -3.55 -3.10 2.11
CA TYR A 296 -3.06 -2.21 3.17
C TYR A 296 -4.19 -1.50 3.92
N LEU A 297 -5.41 -1.46 3.36
CA LEU A 297 -6.57 -0.89 4.05
C LEU A 297 -7.10 -1.89 5.08
N THR A 298 -7.28 -3.14 4.66
CA THR A 298 -7.79 -4.20 5.53
C THR A 298 -6.70 -4.76 6.45
N ARG A 299 -5.72 -5.48 5.89
CA ARG A 299 -4.67 -6.14 6.70
C ARG A 299 -3.66 -5.17 7.32
N GLY A 300 -3.48 -3.98 6.74
CA GLY A 300 -2.54 -2.98 7.23
C GLY A 300 -3.09 -2.13 8.37
N VAL A 301 -4.31 -1.59 8.20
CA VAL A 301 -4.88 -0.59 9.12
C VAL A 301 -6.24 -0.96 9.70
N GLY A 302 -6.83 -2.08 9.30
CA GLY A 302 -8.07 -2.61 9.92
C GLY A 302 -9.36 -1.92 9.47
N VAL A 303 -9.33 -1.14 8.37
CA VAL A 303 -10.54 -0.52 7.80
C VAL A 303 -11.18 -1.53 6.84
N ILE A 304 -12.39 -1.99 7.16
CA ILE A 304 -13.02 -3.15 6.51
C ILE A 304 -14.47 -2.87 6.16
N GLU A 305 -15.28 -2.46 7.14
CA GLU A 305 -16.73 -2.28 6.92
C GLU A 305 -17.07 -0.87 6.43
N GLU A 306 -16.23 0.13 6.70
CA GLU A 306 -16.50 1.51 6.31
C GLU A 306 -16.71 1.71 4.80
N PRO A 307 -15.91 1.10 3.89
CA PRO A 307 -16.21 1.14 2.45
C PRO A 307 -17.56 0.51 2.10
N ARG A 308 -18.00 -0.52 2.83
CA ARG A 308 -19.29 -1.18 2.62
C ARG A 308 -20.44 -0.31 3.12
N THR A 309 -20.27 0.38 4.25
CA THR A 309 -21.22 1.39 4.72
C THR A 309 -21.43 2.48 3.67
N VAL A 310 -20.36 2.96 3.05
CA VAL A 310 -20.45 3.95 1.97
C VAL A 310 -21.22 3.40 0.75
N LEU A 311 -20.88 2.20 0.29
CA LEU A 311 -21.55 1.59 -0.88
C LEU A 311 -23.03 1.28 -0.60
N ASN A 312 -23.35 0.69 0.55
CA ASN A 312 -24.73 0.38 0.94
C ASN A 312 -25.58 1.64 1.21
N GLY A 313 -24.95 2.80 1.37
CA GLY A 313 -25.65 4.08 1.43
C GLY A 313 -26.22 4.56 0.10
N ILE A 314 -25.88 3.91 -1.04
CA ILE A 314 -26.37 4.26 -2.37
C ILE A 314 -27.75 3.64 -2.59
N PRO A 315 -28.80 4.43 -2.88
CA PRO A 315 -30.12 3.89 -3.20
C PRO A 315 -30.09 2.99 -4.45
N GLY A 316 -30.72 1.82 -4.37
CA GLY A 316 -30.89 0.90 -5.51
C GLY A 316 -29.67 0.03 -5.87
N VAL A 317 -28.53 0.22 -5.22
CA VAL A 317 -27.32 -0.55 -5.51
C VAL A 317 -27.40 -1.98 -4.96
N THR A 318 -26.82 -2.93 -5.68
CA THR A 318 -26.54 -4.26 -5.14
C THR A 318 -25.04 -4.42 -4.93
N VAL A 319 -24.61 -4.58 -3.68
CA VAL A 319 -23.19 -4.79 -3.36
C VAL A 319 -22.87 -6.28 -3.33
N LEU A 320 -22.01 -6.71 -4.25
CA LEU A 320 -21.45 -8.06 -4.35
C LEU A 320 -20.10 -8.14 -3.64
N GLU A 321 -19.74 -9.35 -3.24
CA GLU A 321 -18.47 -9.67 -2.60
C GLU A 321 -17.67 -10.69 -3.41
N PHE A 322 -16.35 -10.51 -3.44
CA PHE A 322 -15.44 -11.57 -3.87
C PHE A 322 -15.47 -12.75 -2.91
N GLU A 323 -15.12 -13.94 -3.38
CA GLU A 323 -15.02 -15.12 -2.51
C GLU A 323 -13.98 -14.89 -1.40
N ARG A 324 -12.87 -14.27 -1.80
CA ARG A 324 -11.81 -13.81 -0.92
C ARG A 324 -11.98 -12.30 -0.70
N ASN A 325 -12.70 -11.93 0.36
CA ASN A 325 -12.93 -10.54 0.78
C ASN A 325 -12.31 -10.23 2.16
N ARG A 326 -12.42 -8.97 2.59
CA ARG A 326 -11.91 -8.44 3.87
C ARG A 326 -10.43 -8.78 4.09
N LEU A 327 -10.12 -9.47 5.19
CA LEU A 327 -8.76 -9.92 5.51
C LEU A 327 -8.22 -10.97 4.53
N LYS A 328 -9.11 -11.72 3.85
CA LYS A 328 -8.74 -12.76 2.88
C LYS A 328 -8.49 -12.20 1.47
N SER A 329 -8.65 -10.89 1.26
CA SER A 329 -8.59 -10.27 -0.07
C SER A 329 -7.32 -10.56 -0.85
N ARG A 330 -7.48 -10.85 -2.15
CA ARG A 330 -6.36 -11.03 -3.09
C ARG A 330 -5.64 -9.72 -3.34
N CYS A 331 -4.38 -9.80 -3.77
CA CYS A 331 -3.58 -8.63 -4.13
C CYS A 331 -3.84 -8.22 -5.59
N CYS A 332 -4.07 -6.93 -5.82
CA CYS A 332 -4.27 -6.35 -7.15
C CYS A 332 -3.02 -6.30 -8.06
N GLY A 333 -1.85 -6.73 -7.58
CA GLY A 333 -0.58 -6.71 -8.35
C GLY A 333 0.28 -5.46 -8.20
N SER A 334 -0.25 -4.37 -7.62
CA SER A 334 0.45 -3.07 -7.60
C SER A 334 1.50 -2.92 -6.49
N GLY A 335 1.41 -3.70 -5.41
CA GLY A 335 2.19 -3.54 -4.18
C GLY A 335 3.68 -3.89 -4.30
N GLY A 336 4.44 -3.61 -3.23
CA GLY A 336 5.84 -4.02 -3.09
C GLY A 336 6.81 -3.34 -4.06
N ALA A 337 6.38 -2.30 -4.77
CA ALA A 337 7.06 -1.72 -5.93
C ALA A 337 7.35 -2.72 -7.07
N ALA A 338 6.88 -3.97 -6.95
CA ALA A 338 7.10 -5.05 -7.89
C ALA A 338 6.48 -4.75 -9.26
N ARG A 339 5.42 -3.94 -9.30
CA ARG A 339 4.65 -3.62 -10.52
C ARG A 339 5.45 -3.10 -11.72
N LYS A 340 6.62 -2.49 -11.50
CA LYS A 340 7.52 -2.00 -12.57
C LYS A 340 8.64 -2.99 -12.92
N VAL A 341 9.01 -3.87 -11.99
CA VAL A 341 10.14 -4.80 -12.16
C VAL A 341 9.66 -6.19 -12.63
N PHE A 342 8.54 -6.65 -12.08
CA PHE A 342 7.86 -7.90 -12.42
C PHE A 342 6.50 -7.57 -13.02
N HIS A 343 6.54 -6.83 -14.12
CA HIS A 343 5.35 -6.21 -14.72
C HIS A 343 4.31 -7.25 -15.15
N GLU A 344 4.73 -8.31 -15.84
CA GLU A 344 3.84 -9.39 -16.32
C GLU A 344 3.09 -10.07 -15.18
N ASN A 345 3.80 -10.41 -14.09
CA ASN A 345 3.18 -10.96 -12.88
C ASN A 345 2.12 -10.02 -12.31
N ALA A 346 2.41 -8.71 -12.26
CA ALA A 346 1.49 -7.71 -11.74
C ALA A 346 0.23 -7.59 -12.62
N ILE A 347 0.37 -7.66 -13.96
CA ILE A 347 -0.76 -7.68 -14.90
C ILE A 347 -1.60 -8.94 -14.70
N ALA A 348 -0.97 -10.12 -14.64
CA ALA A 348 -1.66 -11.38 -14.41
C ALA A 348 -2.49 -11.36 -13.11
N MET A 349 -1.93 -10.84 -12.02
CA MET A 349 -2.64 -10.67 -10.74
C MET A 349 -3.83 -9.71 -10.85
N GLY A 350 -3.68 -8.60 -11.58
CA GLY A 350 -4.79 -7.67 -11.84
C GLY A 350 -5.93 -8.34 -12.62
N ARG A 351 -5.59 -9.14 -13.64
CA ARG A 351 -6.55 -9.89 -14.45
C ARG A 351 -7.34 -10.92 -13.66
N LEU A 352 -6.73 -11.59 -12.66
CA LEU A 352 -7.47 -12.47 -11.76
C LEU A 352 -8.61 -11.76 -11.02
N THR A 353 -8.41 -10.48 -10.64
CA THR A 353 -9.45 -9.68 -9.97
C THR A 353 -10.58 -9.32 -10.95
N ILE A 354 -10.23 -9.00 -12.19
CA ILE A 354 -11.19 -8.70 -13.27
C ILE A 354 -12.03 -9.93 -13.60
N ASP A 355 -11.38 -11.08 -13.78
CA ASP A 355 -12.03 -12.33 -14.16
C ASP A 355 -13.04 -12.79 -13.11
N GLU A 356 -12.68 -12.70 -11.83
CA GLU A 356 -13.59 -13.05 -10.73
C GLU A 356 -14.79 -12.09 -10.65
N ALA A 357 -14.58 -10.79 -10.90
CA ALA A 357 -15.65 -9.80 -10.95
C ALA A 357 -16.65 -10.06 -12.09
N VAL A 358 -16.14 -10.37 -13.28
CA VAL A 358 -16.96 -10.72 -14.45
C VAL A 358 -17.71 -12.04 -14.22
N ALA A 359 -17.05 -13.05 -13.64
CA ALA A 359 -17.67 -14.34 -13.32
C ALA A 359 -18.81 -14.22 -12.29
N LYS A 360 -18.68 -13.29 -11.33
CA LYS A 360 -19.74 -12.93 -10.37
C LYS A 360 -20.85 -12.06 -10.99
N LYS A 361 -20.75 -11.76 -12.29
CA LYS A 361 -21.69 -10.91 -13.04
C LYS A 361 -21.80 -9.52 -12.40
N ALA A 362 -20.69 -8.92 -11.97
CA ALA A 362 -20.72 -7.53 -11.53
C ALA A 362 -20.80 -6.61 -12.75
N ASP A 363 -21.57 -5.54 -12.63
CA ASP A 363 -21.65 -4.48 -13.66
C ASP A 363 -20.45 -3.52 -13.53
N ARG A 364 -19.92 -3.39 -12.31
CA ARG A 364 -18.81 -2.49 -11.98
C ARG A 364 -17.88 -3.05 -10.90
N LEU A 365 -16.57 -2.96 -11.11
CA LEU A 365 -15.53 -3.24 -10.12
C LEU A 365 -15.15 -1.94 -9.38
N ILE A 366 -15.37 -1.93 -8.07
CA ILE A 366 -15.06 -0.81 -7.19
C ILE A 366 -13.70 -1.00 -6.53
N LEU A 367 -12.88 0.05 -6.61
CA LEU A 367 -11.57 0.13 -5.96
C LEU A 367 -11.55 1.28 -4.95
N ALA A 368 -10.68 1.18 -3.94
CA ALA A 368 -10.47 2.22 -2.93
C ALA A 368 -8.97 2.42 -2.63
N CYS A 369 -8.14 2.26 -3.66
CA CYS A 369 -6.70 2.41 -3.55
C CYS A 369 -6.14 2.93 -4.89
N PRO A 370 -5.46 4.09 -4.92
CA PRO A 370 -4.89 4.64 -6.16
C PRO A 370 -3.98 3.66 -6.89
N ALA A 371 -3.18 2.90 -6.14
CA ALA A 371 -2.25 1.93 -6.71
C ALA A 371 -2.98 0.74 -7.35
N CYS A 372 -4.06 0.25 -6.72
CA CYS A 372 -4.87 -0.80 -7.34
C CYS A 372 -5.67 -0.25 -8.52
N TYR A 373 -6.25 0.94 -8.41
CA TYR A 373 -6.94 1.62 -9.52
C TYR A 373 -6.07 1.70 -10.76
N ALA A 374 -4.85 2.24 -10.65
CA ALA A 374 -3.93 2.35 -11.78
C ALA A 374 -3.57 0.96 -12.37
N LYS A 375 -3.22 -0.02 -11.52
CA LYS A 375 -2.78 -1.34 -11.99
C LYS A 375 -3.92 -2.16 -12.61
N VAL A 376 -5.12 -2.12 -12.03
CA VAL A 376 -6.25 -2.91 -12.56
C VAL A 376 -6.75 -2.30 -13.87
N ASN A 377 -6.76 -0.97 -14.02
CA ASN A 377 -7.02 -0.32 -15.31
C ASN A 377 -5.98 -0.69 -16.36
N GLU A 378 -4.69 -0.70 -16.01
CA GLU A 378 -3.62 -1.16 -16.90
C GLU A 378 -3.81 -2.64 -17.29
N ALA A 379 -4.16 -3.50 -16.33
CA ALA A 379 -4.40 -4.93 -16.58
C ALA A 379 -5.65 -5.22 -17.45
N MET A 380 -6.61 -4.30 -17.49
CA MET A 380 -7.79 -4.35 -18.35
C MET A 380 -7.47 -4.17 -19.84
N GLN A 381 -6.38 -3.46 -20.15
CA GLN A 381 -5.99 -3.19 -21.54
C GLN A 381 -5.73 -4.49 -22.28
N GLY A 382 -6.43 -4.67 -23.41
CA GLY A 382 -6.35 -5.86 -24.25
C GLY A 382 -6.79 -7.16 -23.57
N HIS A 383 -7.48 -7.10 -22.42
CA HIS A 383 -7.98 -8.29 -21.75
C HIS A 383 -9.30 -8.76 -22.36
N LYS A 384 -9.52 -10.07 -22.44
CA LYS A 384 -10.73 -10.64 -23.06
C LYS A 384 -12.02 -10.36 -22.28
N ASN A 385 -11.91 -10.32 -20.95
CA ASN A 385 -13.02 -10.04 -20.06
C ASN A 385 -13.01 -8.55 -19.72
N GLN A 386 -14.16 -7.90 -19.85
CA GLN A 386 -14.29 -6.45 -19.66
C GLN A 386 -15.27 -6.16 -18.54
N ILE A 387 -14.95 -5.18 -17.69
CA ILE A 387 -15.83 -4.65 -16.65
C ILE A 387 -15.50 -3.18 -16.42
N ARG A 388 -16.50 -2.37 -16.10
CA ARG A 388 -16.28 -0.97 -15.72
C ARG A 388 -15.52 -0.92 -14.39
N ILE A 389 -14.35 -0.28 -14.38
CA ILE A 389 -13.59 -0.01 -13.16
C ILE A 389 -13.92 1.40 -12.69
N THR A 390 -14.19 1.58 -11.41
CA THR A 390 -14.44 2.92 -10.83
C THR A 390 -13.87 2.96 -9.43
N ASP A 391 -13.37 4.12 -9.03
CA ASP A 391 -13.06 4.37 -7.62
C ASP A 391 -14.34 4.60 -6.79
N ILE A 392 -14.30 4.24 -5.50
CA ILE A 392 -15.44 4.41 -4.60
C ILE A 392 -15.85 5.88 -4.42
N MET A 393 -14.90 6.81 -4.30
CA MET A 393 -15.17 8.24 -4.11
C MET A 393 -15.54 8.92 -5.42
N GLU A 394 -14.92 8.51 -6.53
CA GLU A 394 -15.38 8.86 -7.88
C GLU A 394 -16.86 8.48 -8.07
N LEU A 395 -17.25 7.26 -7.65
CA LEU A 395 -18.63 6.81 -7.75
C LEU A 395 -19.59 7.67 -6.90
N VAL A 396 -19.33 7.76 -5.59
CA VAL A 396 -20.32 8.37 -4.68
C VAL A 396 -20.42 9.89 -4.84
N SER A 397 -19.35 10.57 -5.26
CA SER A 397 -19.41 12.00 -5.58
C SER A 397 -20.26 12.31 -6.82
N GLY A 398 -20.53 11.34 -7.69
CA GLY A 398 -21.51 11.49 -8.77
C GLY A 398 -22.98 11.40 -8.32
N LEU A 399 -23.21 10.88 -7.11
CA LEU A 399 -24.54 10.48 -6.61
C LEU A 399 -25.13 11.42 -5.54
N ILE A 400 -24.38 12.44 -5.16
CA ILE A 400 -24.85 13.55 -4.31
C ILE A 400 -25.82 14.47 -5.06
#